data_AF-A0AB34GK76-F1
#
_entry.id   AF-A0AB34GK76-F1
#
_cell.length_a   1.000
_cell.length_b   1.000
_cell.length_c   1.000
_cell.angle_alpha   90.00
_cell.angle_beta   90.00
_cell.angle_gamma   90.00
#
_symmetry.space_group_name_H-M   'P 1'
#
loop_
_entity.id
_entity.type
_entity.pdbx_description
1 polymer ?
#
loop_
_entity_poly.entity_id
_entity_poly.type
_entity_poly.pdbx_seq_one_letter_code
_entity_poly.pdbx_strand_id
1 'polypeptide(L)'
;MINSLIHAYYSRTAVLKLIEKKYKSLITTAVQQCVQYFELCKTMKADEVLGHSKPCGNKQKTFYYSGQELQYIYFIHSLCLLGRLLIYTQGRKLFPIKLKNRKDSVSLADLLVLFTQLIYYSPSCPKMTSPGHLENYSPASMVTEILCILCDQKECAIECLYNNTVIEALLQPIHNLMKGTKVSIKESLNWILVNIQWDF
;
A
#
# COMPACT_ATOMS: atom_id res chain seq x y z
N MET A 1 -18.42 28.44 -12.84
CA MET A 1 -17.32 27.45 -12.96
C MET A 1 -16.03 27.86 -12.22
N ILE A 2 -15.80 29.14 -11.92
CA ILE A 2 -14.63 29.61 -11.15
C ILE A 2 -14.77 29.36 -9.63
N ASN A 3 -15.98 29.47 -9.08
CA ASN A 3 -16.22 29.31 -7.64
C ASN A 3 -15.97 27.88 -7.11
N SER A 4 -16.19 26.83 -7.91
CA SER A 4 -15.97 25.44 -7.47
C SER A 4 -14.48 25.09 -7.35
N LEU A 5 -13.64 25.62 -8.23
CA LEU A 5 -12.19 25.39 -8.20
C LEU A 5 -11.54 26.07 -6.99
N ILE A 6 -11.95 27.31 -6.69
CA ILE A 6 -11.48 28.08 -5.54
C ILE A 6 -11.96 27.44 -4.23
N HIS A 7 -13.21 26.98 -4.17
CA HIS A 7 -13.77 26.34 -2.99
C HIS A 7 -13.14 24.96 -2.71
N ALA A 8 -12.84 24.17 -3.75
CA ALA A 8 -12.14 22.90 -3.62
C ALA A 8 -10.69 23.09 -3.16
N TYR A 9 -9.97 24.07 -3.71
CA TYR A 9 -8.59 24.37 -3.33
C TYR A 9 -8.49 24.92 -1.89
N TYR A 10 -9.41 25.80 -1.50
CA TYR A 10 -9.49 26.36 -0.16
C TYR A 10 -9.81 25.27 0.89
N SER A 11 -10.79 24.41 0.58
CA SER A 11 -11.17 23.29 1.45
C SER A 11 -10.00 22.31 1.67
N ARG A 12 -9.28 21.92 0.60
CA ARG A 12 -8.13 21.00 0.69
C ARG A 12 -6.99 21.58 1.52
N THR A 13 -6.67 22.86 1.31
CA THR A 13 -5.62 23.54 2.07
C THR A 13 -5.98 23.65 3.56
N ALA A 14 -7.24 23.94 3.89
CA ALA A 14 -7.71 23.97 5.26
C ALA A 14 -7.61 22.59 5.94
N VAL A 15 -8.01 21.53 5.24
CA VAL A 15 -7.90 20.15 5.73
C VAL A 15 -6.45 19.75 5.99
N LEU A 16 -5.52 20.02 5.06
CA LEU A 16 -4.11 19.69 5.24
C LEU A 16 -3.48 20.44 6.43
N LYS A 17 -3.84 21.72 6.62
CA LYS A 17 -3.42 22.50 7.80
C LYS A 17 -3.99 21.93 9.11
N LEU A 18 -5.24 21.46 9.10
CA LEU A 18 -5.84 20.82 10.27
C LEU A 18 -5.17 19.49 10.60
N ILE A 19 -4.83 18.69 9.58
CA ILE A 19 -4.06 17.45 9.74
C ILE A 19 -2.72 17.75 10.39
N GLU A 20 -1.98 18.73 9.88
CA GLU A 20 -0.68 19.12 10.41
C GLU A 20 -0.76 19.59 11.87
N LYS A 21 -1.71 20.47 12.20
CA LYS A 21 -1.78 21.14 13.50
C LYS A 21 -2.49 20.33 14.59
N LYS A 22 -3.54 19.60 14.24
CA LYS A 22 -4.47 19.00 15.21
C LYS A 22 -4.57 17.49 15.10
N TYR A 23 -4.49 16.94 13.88
CA TYR A 23 -4.72 15.52 13.63
C TYR A 23 -3.46 14.77 13.19
N LYS A 24 -2.27 15.22 13.62
CA LYS A 24 -0.99 14.57 13.27
C LYS A 24 -0.95 13.10 13.68
N SER A 25 -1.57 12.77 14.81
CA SER A 25 -1.72 11.39 15.31
C SER A 25 -2.47 10.49 14.34
N LEU A 26 -3.38 11.02 13.51
CA LEU A 26 -4.09 10.25 12.50
C LEU A 26 -3.11 9.71 11.44
N ILE A 27 -2.20 10.56 10.95
CA ILE A 27 -1.20 10.16 9.96
C ILE A 27 -0.18 9.21 10.59
N THR A 28 0.23 9.47 11.84
CA THR A 28 1.09 8.53 12.59
C THR A 28 0.44 7.16 12.72
N THR A 29 -0.87 7.12 13.00
CA THR A 29 -1.62 5.86 13.14
C THR A 29 -1.73 5.16 11.79
N ALA A 30 -2.04 5.88 10.72
CA ALA A 30 -2.14 5.33 9.38
C ALA A 30 -0.83 4.69 8.92
N VAL A 31 0.31 5.38 9.09
CA VAL A 31 1.62 4.80 8.79
C VAL A 31 1.91 3.58 9.65
N GLN A 32 1.56 3.63 10.94
CA GLN A 32 1.74 2.48 11.83
C GLN A 32 0.93 1.25 11.38
N GLN A 33 -0.32 1.44 10.93
CA GLN A 33 -1.15 0.35 10.42
C GLN A 33 -0.57 -0.27 9.15
N CYS A 34 -0.01 0.53 8.24
CA CYS A 34 0.69 0.02 7.06
C CYS A 34 1.93 -0.82 7.42
N VAL A 35 2.73 -0.37 8.38
CA VAL A 35 3.88 -1.14 8.89
C VAL A 35 3.45 -2.44 9.55
N GLN A 36 2.43 -2.40 10.40
CA GLN A 36 1.92 -3.59 11.09
C GLN A 36 1.35 -4.63 10.10
N TYR A 37 0.62 -4.17 9.09
CA TYR A 37 0.08 -5.05 8.06
C TYR A 37 1.18 -5.65 7.18
N PHE A 38 2.23 -4.89 6.86
CA PHE A 38 3.37 -5.40 6.12
C PHE A 38 4.12 -6.52 6.88
N GLU A 39 4.36 -6.34 8.18
CA GLU A 39 5.00 -7.39 8.98
C GLU A 39 4.12 -8.65 9.08
N LEU A 40 2.78 -8.49 9.15
CA LEU A 40 1.86 -9.62 9.05
C LEU A 40 1.99 -10.36 7.71
N CYS A 41 2.12 -9.65 6.59
CA CYS A 41 2.32 -10.27 5.28
C CYS A 41 3.62 -11.08 5.23
N LYS A 42 4.70 -10.55 5.83
CA LYS A 42 5.99 -11.25 5.89
C LYS A 42 5.93 -12.53 6.71
N THR A 43 5.26 -12.53 7.87
CA THR A 43 5.12 -13.74 8.68
C THR A 43 4.29 -14.80 7.95
N MET A 44 3.21 -14.40 7.29
CA MET A 44 2.39 -15.31 6.47
C MET A 44 3.18 -15.94 5.32
N LYS A 45 3.97 -15.14 4.57
CA LYS A 45 4.82 -15.63 3.48
C LYS A 45 5.89 -16.61 3.98
N ALA A 46 6.48 -16.36 5.16
CA ALA A 46 7.44 -17.29 5.75
C ALA A 46 6.78 -18.63 6.13
N ASP A 47 5.58 -18.60 6.71
CA ASP A 47 4.81 -19.79 7.09
C ASP A 47 4.36 -20.61 5.86
N GLU A 48 4.01 -19.95 4.74
CA GLU A 48 3.71 -20.60 3.46
C GLU A 48 4.93 -21.38 2.91
N VAL A 49 6.13 -20.79 2.96
CA VAL A 49 7.38 -21.42 2.52
C VAL A 49 7.75 -22.62 3.41
N LEU A 50 7.41 -22.58 4.71
CA LEU A 50 7.59 -23.67 5.66
C LEU A 50 6.53 -24.80 5.53
N GLY A 51 5.58 -24.69 4.59
CA GLY A 51 4.57 -25.71 4.35
C GLY A 51 3.53 -25.85 5.48
N HIS A 52 3.38 -24.83 6.33
CA HIS A 52 2.45 -24.83 7.47
C HIS A 52 1.15 -24.07 7.18
N SER A 53 0.69 -24.07 5.92
CA SER A 53 -0.59 -23.46 5.57
C SER A 53 -1.74 -24.24 6.22
N LYS A 54 -2.25 -23.74 7.35
CA LYS A 54 -3.53 -24.22 7.88
C LYS A 54 -4.61 -23.90 6.85
N PRO A 55 -5.42 -24.88 6.40
CA PRO A 55 -6.52 -24.58 5.52
C PRO A 55 -7.48 -23.62 6.23
N CYS A 56 -7.86 -22.54 5.56
CA CYS A 56 -8.90 -21.64 6.03
C CYS A 56 -10.21 -22.43 6.03
N GLY A 57 -10.50 -23.07 7.16
CA GLY A 57 -11.70 -23.85 7.37
C GLY A 57 -12.93 -22.98 7.15
N ASN A 58 -13.90 -23.54 6.45
CA ASN A 58 -15.20 -22.95 6.17
C ASN A 58 -15.85 -22.51 7.49
N LYS A 59 -15.81 -21.21 7.80
CA LYS A 59 -16.33 -20.66 9.07
C LYS A 59 -17.71 -20.08 8.85
N GLN A 60 -18.66 -20.72 9.53
CA GLN A 60 -20.00 -20.27 9.86
C GLN A 60 -20.02 -18.74 10.12
N LYS A 61 -21.00 -18.03 9.54
CA LYS A 61 -21.15 -16.56 9.64
C LYS A 61 -21.26 -16.11 11.10
N THR A 62 -20.14 -15.79 11.72
CA THR A 62 -20.09 -15.02 12.97
C THR A 62 -20.11 -13.53 12.61
N PHE A 63 -20.92 -12.73 13.29
CA PHE A 63 -21.04 -11.27 13.07
C PHE A 63 -19.80 -10.45 13.54
N TYR A 64 -18.67 -11.11 13.82
CA TYR A 64 -17.46 -10.47 14.36
C TYR A 64 -16.28 -10.66 13.41
N TYR A 65 -15.54 -9.59 13.15
CA TYR A 65 -14.29 -9.65 12.40
C TYR A 65 -13.21 -10.37 13.22
N SER A 66 -12.45 -11.25 12.56
CA SER A 66 -11.19 -11.76 13.09
C SER A 66 -10.15 -10.64 13.21
N GLY A 67 -9.10 -10.89 14.01
CA GLY A 67 -8.00 -9.92 14.16
C GLY A 67 -7.32 -9.57 12.83
N GLN A 68 -7.17 -10.55 11.93
CA GLN A 68 -6.57 -10.35 10.60
C GLN A 68 -7.48 -9.53 9.68
N GLU A 69 -8.80 -9.79 9.68
CA GLU A 69 -9.76 -9.00 8.90
C GLU A 69 -9.80 -7.55 9.39
N LEU A 70 -9.75 -7.33 10.70
CA LEU A 70 -9.73 -5.99 11.26
C LEU A 70 -8.42 -5.24 10.91
N GLN A 71 -7.27 -5.92 10.97
CA GLN A 71 -5.99 -5.36 10.54
C GLN A 71 -6.00 -5.00 9.05
N TYR A 72 -6.57 -5.83 8.20
CA TYR A 72 -6.75 -5.55 6.78
C TYR A 72 -7.65 -4.32 6.55
N ILE A 73 -8.78 -4.21 7.25
CA ILE A 73 -9.67 -3.04 7.15
C ILE A 73 -8.93 -1.76 7.54
N TYR A 74 -8.22 -1.77 8.67
CA TYR A 74 -7.43 -0.61 9.09
C TYR A 74 -6.32 -0.26 8.09
N PHE A 75 -5.67 -1.27 7.52
CA PHE A 75 -4.67 -1.10 6.47
C PHE A 75 -5.26 -0.40 5.24
N ILE A 76 -6.37 -0.90 4.69
CA ILE A 76 -6.99 -0.32 3.48
C ILE A 76 -7.39 1.13 3.71
N HIS A 77 -8.02 1.45 4.84
CA HIS A 77 -8.37 2.84 5.13
C HIS A 77 -7.15 3.74 5.33
N SER A 78 -6.11 3.23 5.99
CA SER A 78 -4.85 3.94 6.18
C SER A 78 -4.15 4.21 4.85
N LEU A 79 -4.12 3.21 3.97
CA LEU A 79 -3.57 3.29 2.63
C LEU A 79 -4.32 4.33 1.78
N CYS A 80 -5.65 4.30 1.76
CA CYS A 80 -6.47 5.28 1.06
C CYS A 80 -6.23 6.71 1.55
N LEU A 81 -6.11 6.91 2.86
CA LEU A 81 -5.80 8.21 3.45
C LEU A 81 -4.41 8.70 3.01
N LEU A 82 -3.40 7.83 3.12
CA LEU A 82 -2.02 8.16 2.77
C LEU A 82 -1.88 8.40 1.26
N GLY A 83 -2.46 7.56 0.40
CA GLY A 83 -2.45 7.76 -1.04
C GLY A 83 -2.97 9.13 -1.45
N ARG A 84 -4.12 9.55 -0.90
CA ARG A 84 -4.66 10.90 -1.12
C ARG A 84 -3.77 12.00 -0.57
N LEU A 85 -3.14 11.77 0.57
CA LEU A 85 -2.23 12.74 1.19
C LEU A 85 -0.99 12.99 0.32
N LEU A 86 -0.42 11.93 -0.26
CA LEU A 86 0.84 11.98 -1.02
C LEU A 86 0.73 12.74 -2.35
N ILE A 87 -0.48 12.84 -2.91
CA ILE A 87 -0.76 13.68 -4.09
C ILE A 87 -0.43 15.15 -3.81
N TYR A 88 -0.61 15.62 -2.56
CA TYR A 88 -0.41 17.02 -2.20
C TYR A 88 0.99 17.28 -1.64
N THR A 89 1.64 18.34 -2.13
CA THR A 89 2.96 18.78 -1.65
C THR A 89 2.99 19.01 -0.14
N GLN A 90 1.94 19.62 0.44
CA GLN A 90 1.85 19.84 1.88
C GLN A 90 1.64 18.53 2.66
N GLY A 91 1.00 17.54 2.04
CA GLY A 91 0.87 16.20 2.62
C GLY A 91 2.22 15.48 2.70
N ARG A 92 3.04 15.59 1.64
CA ARG A 92 4.41 15.05 1.62
C ARG A 92 5.32 15.71 2.68
N LYS A 93 5.13 17.00 2.95
CA LYS A 93 5.86 17.74 4.00
C LYS A 93 5.55 17.29 5.44
N LEU A 94 4.54 16.43 5.65
CA LEU A 94 4.28 15.84 6.96
C LEU A 94 5.30 14.75 7.34
N PHE A 95 6.09 14.28 6.38
CA PHE A 95 7.18 13.34 6.60
C PHE A 95 8.48 14.10 6.93
N PRO A 96 9.34 13.53 7.80
CA PRO A 96 9.27 12.18 8.36
C PRO A 96 8.35 12.04 9.58
N ILE A 97 7.83 10.83 9.80
CA ILE A 97 6.90 10.51 10.90
C ILE A 97 7.58 9.63 11.95
N LYS A 98 7.60 10.11 13.19
CA LYS A 98 8.10 9.35 14.34
C LYS A 98 7.01 8.38 14.84
N LEU A 99 7.28 7.08 14.77
CA LEU A 99 6.41 6.05 15.34
C LEU A 99 6.80 5.80 16.80
N LYS A 100 5.81 5.55 17.68
CA LYS A 100 6.08 5.34 19.11
C LYS A 100 6.97 4.13 19.41
N ASN A 101 6.89 3.10 18.56
CA ASN A 101 7.56 1.81 18.77
C ASN A 101 8.82 1.63 17.91
N ARG A 102 9.27 2.69 17.20
CA ARG A 102 10.46 2.65 16.35
C ARG A 102 11.40 3.78 16.76
N LYS A 103 12.69 3.47 16.89
CA LYS A 103 13.73 4.46 17.20
C LYS A 103 13.89 5.47 16.06
N ASP A 104 13.71 5.00 14.83
CA ASP A 104 13.83 5.79 13.60
C ASP A 104 12.47 6.30 13.14
N SER A 105 12.47 7.52 12.57
CA SER A 105 11.31 8.06 11.87
C SER A 105 11.14 7.42 10.50
N VAL A 106 9.90 7.21 10.06
CA VAL A 106 9.57 6.78 8.70
C VAL A 106 9.60 7.98 7.77
N SER A 107 10.56 8.00 6.83
CA SER A 107 10.61 9.00 5.77
C SER A 107 9.56 8.73 4.68
N LEU A 108 9.39 9.68 3.76
CA LEU A 108 8.53 9.48 2.59
C LEU A 108 9.03 8.31 1.74
N ALA A 109 10.34 8.23 1.51
CA ALA A 109 10.95 7.15 0.76
C ALA A 109 10.73 5.79 1.45
N ASP A 110 10.87 5.71 2.78
CA ASP A 110 10.61 4.47 3.52
C ASP A 110 9.16 3.99 3.36
N LEU A 111 8.19 4.92 3.39
CA LEU A 111 6.78 4.58 3.17
C LEU A 111 6.54 4.05 1.76
N LEU A 112 7.14 4.67 0.75
CA LEU A 112 7.01 4.25 -0.64
C LEU A 112 7.68 2.90 -0.88
N VAL A 113 8.87 2.68 -0.30
CA VAL A 113 9.52 1.36 -0.30
C VAL A 113 8.60 0.31 0.32
N LEU A 114 7.97 0.61 1.47
CA LEU A 114 7.01 -0.30 2.09
C LEU A 114 5.83 -0.60 1.16
N PHE A 115 5.30 0.39 0.44
CA PHE A 115 4.27 0.19 -0.57
C PHE A 115 4.76 -0.74 -1.69
N THR A 116 5.94 -0.50 -2.26
CA THR A 116 6.50 -1.38 -3.30
C THR A 116 6.67 -2.82 -2.81
N GLN A 117 7.09 -3.00 -1.55
CA GLN A 117 7.24 -4.32 -0.95
C GLN A 117 5.90 -5.00 -0.70
N LEU A 118 4.84 -4.27 -0.34
CA LEU A 118 3.49 -4.82 -0.19
C LEU A 118 2.98 -5.43 -1.49
N ILE A 119 3.34 -4.90 -2.66
CA ILE A 119 2.97 -5.50 -3.96
C ILE A 119 3.51 -6.93 -4.09
N TYR A 120 4.68 -7.21 -3.50
CA TYR A 120 5.34 -8.52 -3.57
C TYR A 120 4.96 -9.45 -2.41
N TYR A 121 4.96 -8.92 -1.18
CA TYR A 121 4.71 -9.72 0.03
C TYR A 121 3.23 -9.95 0.31
N SER A 122 2.32 -9.17 -0.29
CA SER A 122 0.90 -9.34 -0.06
C SER A 122 0.46 -10.77 -0.41
N PRO A 123 -0.32 -11.43 0.46
CA PRO A 123 -0.90 -12.72 0.10
C PRO A 123 -1.76 -12.54 -1.15
N SER A 124 -1.74 -13.52 -2.04
CA SER A 124 -2.74 -13.58 -3.13
C SER A 124 -4.11 -13.51 -2.47
N CYS A 125 -4.93 -12.54 -2.88
CA CYS A 125 -6.21 -12.24 -2.23
C CYS A 125 -6.97 -13.55 -1.94
N PRO A 126 -7.40 -13.80 -0.68
CA PRO A 126 -8.30 -14.91 -0.44
C PRO A 126 -9.52 -14.64 -1.30
N LYS A 127 -9.83 -15.55 -2.23
CA LYS A 127 -10.98 -15.43 -3.13
C LYS A 127 -12.25 -15.30 -2.26
N MET A 128 -12.66 -14.07 -1.95
CA MET A 128 -13.99 -13.81 -1.41
C MET A 128 -14.96 -13.95 -2.58
N THR A 129 -15.38 -15.18 -2.85
CA THR A 129 -16.38 -15.48 -3.87
C THR A 129 -17.72 -14.90 -3.44
N SER A 130 -18.05 -13.73 -3.97
CA SER A 130 -19.42 -13.24 -4.13
C SER A 130 -19.59 -12.78 -5.59
N PRO A 131 -20.55 -13.33 -6.38
CA PRO A 131 -20.59 -13.13 -7.84
C PRO A 131 -21.09 -11.76 -8.33
N GLY A 132 -21.23 -10.75 -7.45
CA GLY A 132 -22.02 -9.54 -7.75
C GLY A 132 -21.25 -8.24 -7.99
N HIS A 133 -20.03 -8.08 -7.48
CA HIS A 133 -19.23 -6.86 -7.64
C HIS A 133 -17.74 -7.20 -7.53
N LEU A 134 -17.06 -7.34 -8.67
CA LEU A 134 -15.63 -7.66 -8.72
C LEU A 134 -14.79 -6.38 -8.63
N GLU A 135 -14.88 -5.65 -7.52
CA GLU A 135 -13.83 -4.69 -7.17
C GLU A 135 -12.73 -5.45 -6.42
N ASN A 136 -11.60 -5.64 -7.10
CA ASN A 136 -10.44 -6.35 -6.55
C ASN A 136 -9.72 -5.47 -5.51
N TYR A 137 -10.23 -5.43 -4.29
CA TYR A 137 -9.60 -4.73 -3.16
C TYR A 137 -8.31 -5.41 -2.66
N SER A 138 -7.58 -6.14 -3.51
CA SER A 138 -6.35 -6.78 -3.06
C SER A 138 -5.34 -5.72 -2.58
N PRO A 139 -4.59 -5.97 -1.48
CA PRO A 139 -3.61 -5.01 -0.98
C PRO A 139 -2.61 -4.60 -2.06
N ALA A 140 -2.14 -5.56 -2.87
CA ALA A 140 -1.24 -5.29 -3.98
C ALA A 140 -1.88 -4.36 -5.02
N SER A 141 -3.11 -4.65 -5.48
CA SER A 141 -3.82 -3.82 -6.46
C SER A 141 -4.02 -2.38 -5.96
N MET A 142 -4.44 -2.22 -4.70
CA MET A 142 -4.65 -0.92 -4.07
C MET A 142 -3.37 -0.10 -3.97
N VAL A 143 -2.26 -0.75 -3.62
CA VAL A 143 -0.97 -0.08 -3.56
C VAL A 143 -0.48 0.30 -4.95
N THR A 144 -0.60 -0.60 -5.93
CA THR A 144 -0.26 -0.34 -7.33
C THR A 144 -1.03 0.87 -7.86
N GLU A 145 -2.34 0.96 -7.62
CA GLU A 145 -3.17 2.09 -8.05
C GLU A 145 -2.64 3.42 -7.48
N ILE A 146 -2.26 3.46 -6.21
CA ILE A 146 -1.67 4.66 -5.60
C ILE A 146 -0.34 5.02 -6.25
N LEU A 147 0.54 4.04 -6.50
CA LEU A 147 1.82 4.29 -7.17
C LEU A 147 1.62 4.79 -8.60
N CYS A 148 0.64 4.25 -9.34
CA CYS A 148 0.26 4.74 -10.67
C CYS A 148 -0.21 6.19 -10.62
N ILE A 149 -1.13 6.54 -9.71
CA ILE A 149 -1.60 7.93 -9.53
C ILE A 149 -0.43 8.89 -9.25
N LEU A 150 0.55 8.46 -8.44
CA LEU A 150 1.75 9.26 -8.17
C LEU A 150 2.66 9.37 -9.40
N CYS A 151 2.70 8.34 -10.25
CA CYS A 151 3.49 8.30 -11.48
C CYS A 151 2.91 9.22 -12.57
N ASP A 152 1.57 9.25 -12.70
CA ASP A 152 0.87 10.04 -13.71
C ASP A 152 1.06 11.55 -13.54
N GLN A 153 1.35 12.00 -12.32
CA GLN A 153 1.62 13.40 -12.03
C GLN A 153 3.12 13.67 -11.93
N LYS A 154 3.66 14.42 -12.89
CA LYS A 154 5.10 14.71 -13.01
C LYS A 154 5.75 15.16 -11.70
N GLU A 155 5.13 16.10 -10.98
CA GLU A 155 5.66 16.64 -9.73
C GLU A 155 5.64 15.59 -8.60
N CYS A 156 4.62 14.73 -8.57
CA CYS A 156 4.53 13.63 -7.62
C CYS A 156 5.56 12.54 -7.95
N ALA A 157 5.72 12.19 -9.22
CA ALA A 157 6.70 11.21 -9.66
C ALA A 157 8.12 11.63 -9.29
N ILE A 158 8.47 12.90 -9.52
CA ILE A 158 9.79 13.45 -9.16
C ILE A 158 10.05 13.37 -7.65
N GLU A 159 9.09 13.80 -6.83
CA GLU A 159 9.25 13.88 -5.36
C GLU A 159 9.11 12.52 -4.65
N CYS A 160 8.35 11.58 -5.23
CA CYS A 160 8.04 10.29 -4.62
C CYS A 160 8.84 9.14 -5.26
N LEU A 161 8.76 9.00 -6.59
CA LEU A 161 9.18 7.78 -7.29
C LEU A 161 10.59 7.87 -7.87
N TYR A 162 11.07 9.06 -8.25
CA TYR A 162 12.42 9.27 -8.81
C TYR A 162 13.51 9.33 -7.73
N ASN A 163 13.27 8.65 -6.62
CA ASN A 163 14.24 8.46 -5.55
C ASN A 163 14.93 7.11 -5.75
N ASN A 164 16.27 7.09 -5.75
CA ASN A 164 17.04 5.86 -5.98
C ASN A 164 16.62 4.70 -5.08
N THR A 165 16.33 4.94 -3.80
CA THR A 165 15.90 3.89 -2.87
C THR A 165 14.54 3.29 -3.27
N VAL A 166 13.62 4.12 -3.77
CA VAL A 166 12.30 3.68 -4.24
C VAL A 166 12.43 2.94 -5.57
N ILE A 167 13.26 3.44 -6.49
CA ILE A 167 13.55 2.77 -7.78
C ILE A 167 14.16 1.39 -7.53
N GLU A 168 15.17 1.28 -6.67
CA GLU A 168 15.78 -0.01 -6.32
C GLU A 168 14.75 -0.98 -5.74
N ALA A 169 13.86 -0.50 -4.88
CA ALA A 169 12.80 -1.33 -4.32
C ALA A 169 11.78 -1.81 -5.38
N LEU A 170 11.44 -0.96 -6.36
CA LEU A 170 10.60 -1.34 -7.52
C LEU A 170 11.30 -2.38 -8.41
N LEU A 171 12.61 -2.28 -8.60
CA LEU A 171 13.40 -3.17 -9.45
C LEU A 171 13.75 -4.49 -8.75
N GLN A 172 13.67 -4.55 -7.42
CA GLN A 172 14.07 -5.72 -6.63
C GLN A 172 13.42 -7.04 -7.08
N PRO A 173 12.11 -7.12 -7.43
CA PRO A 173 11.51 -8.34 -7.95
C PRO A 173 12.16 -8.82 -9.26
N ILE A 174 12.52 -7.88 -10.15
CA ILE A 174 13.19 -8.19 -11.42
C ILE A 174 14.60 -8.68 -11.16
N HIS A 175 15.34 -8.02 -10.26
CA HIS A 175 16.67 -8.47 -9.86
C HIS A 175 16.65 -9.88 -9.25
N ASN A 176 15.65 -10.19 -8.42
CA ASN A 176 15.48 -11.51 -7.84
C ASN A 176 15.15 -12.56 -8.92
N LEU A 177 14.29 -12.22 -9.87
CA LEU A 177 13.96 -13.08 -11.01
C LEU A 177 15.20 -13.37 -11.88
N MET A 178 16.01 -12.35 -12.16
CA MET A 178 17.23 -12.50 -12.96
C MET A 178 18.31 -13.32 -12.25
N LYS A 179 18.39 -13.25 -10.91
CA LYS A 179 19.31 -14.05 -10.09
C LYS A 179 18.80 -15.48 -9.83
N GLY A 180 17.49 -15.72 -10.00
CA GLY A 180 16.82 -17.00 -9.72
C GLY A 180 16.68 -17.90 -10.95
N THR A 181 17.57 -18.89 -11.06
CA THR A 181 17.52 -19.97 -12.05
C THR A 181 16.23 -20.82 -11.91
N LYS A 182 15.37 -20.82 -12.94
CA LYS A 182 14.37 -21.85 -13.33
C LYS A 182 13.26 -22.32 -12.37
N VAL A 183 13.17 -21.91 -11.10
CA VAL A 183 12.08 -22.36 -10.23
C VAL A 183 11.02 -21.25 -10.06
N SER A 184 9.88 -21.47 -10.71
CA SER A 184 8.64 -20.65 -10.70
C SER A 184 8.58 -19.38 -11.55
N ILE A 185 8.92 -19.53 -12.84
CA ILE A 185 8.50 -18.59 -13.89
C ILE A 185 6.95 -18.46 -13.93
N LYS A 186 6.18 -19.45 -13.47
CA LYS A 186 4.71 -19.42 -13.46
C LYS A 186 4.11 -18.41 -12.46
N GLU A 187 4.65 -18.29 -11.25
CA GLU A 187 4.13 -17.32 -10.26
C GLU A 187 4.54 -15.89 -10.59
N SER A 188 5.75 -15.72 -11.13
CA SER A 188 6.25 -14.40 -11.59
C SER A 188 5.54 -13.92 -12.86
N LEU A 189 5.23 -14.80 -13.82
CA LEU A 189 4.43 -14.45 -14.99
C LEU A 189 2.98 -14.14 -14.61
N ASN A 190 2.40 -14.83 -13.63
CA ASN A 190 1.07 -14.50 -13.12
C ASN A 190 1.08 -13.12 -12.43
N TRP A 191 2.16 -12.75 -11.74
CA TRP A 191 2.34 -11.41 -11.17
C TRP A 191 2.42 -10.30 -12.23
N ILE A 192 3.14 -10.53 -13.34
CA ILE A 192 3.21 -9.61 -14.48
C ILE A 192 1.86 -9.53 -15.19
N LEU A 193 1.24 -10.67 -15.51
CA LEU A 193 -0.01 -10.74 -16.27
C LEU A 193 -1.22 -10.18 -15.50
N VAL A 194 -1.25 -10.27 -14.17
CA VAL A 194 -2.37 -9.77 -13.34
C VAL A 194 -2.25 -8.28 -13.03
N ASN A 195 -1.04 -7.71 -12.98
CA ASN A 195 -0.84 -6.32 -12.54
C ASN A 195 -0.37 -5.38 -13.66
N ILE A 196 0.00 -5.92 -14.81
CA ILE A 196 0.42 -5.15 -15.97
C ILE A 196 -0.52 -5.51 -17.12
N GLN A 197 -1.73 -5.00 -17.06
CA GLN A 197 -2.60 -4.93 -18.23
C GLN A 197 -2.21 -3.65 -19.00
N TRP A 198 -1.14 -3.75 -19.81
CA TRP A 198 -0.91 -2.77 -20.86
C TRP A 198 -1.98 -3.02 -21.93
N ASP A 199 -3.04 -2.22 -21.92
CA ASP A 199 -3.87 -2.07 -23.11
C ASP A 199 -2.99 -1.38 -24.17
N PHE A 200 -2.59 -2.15 -25.18
CA PHE A 200 -2.04 -1.63 -26.44
C PHE A 200 -3.18 -1.36 -27.42
#